data_AF-G3UE98-F1
#
_entry.id   AF-G3UE98-F1
#
_cell.length_a   1.000
_cell.length_b   1.000
_cell.length_c   1.000
_cell.angle_alpha   90.00
_cell.angle_beta   90.00
_cell.angle_gamma   90.00
#
_symmetry.space_group_name_H-M   'P 1'
#
loop_
_entity.id
_entity.type
_entity.pdbx_description
1 polymer ?
#
loop_
_entity_poly.entity_id
_entity_poly.type
_entity_poly.pdbx_seq_one_letter_code
_entity_poly.pdbx_strand_id
1 'polypeptide(L)'
;MVLLLLVAIPLLVHSSREPAHYEMLGRCRMVCDPHGPRGPGPDGAPSSVPPFPPGAKGEVGRRGKAGLRGPPGPPGPRGPPGEPGRLAPPAGYVPRIAFYAGLRRPHEGYEVLRFDDVVTNVGNAYEAASGKFTCPMPGVYFFAYHVLMRGGDGTSMWADLMKNGQVRASAIAQDADQNYDYASNSVILHLDVGDEVFIKLDGGKVHGGNTNKYSTFSGFIIYPD
;
A
#
# COMPACT_ATOMS: atom_id res chain seq x y z
N MET A 1 43.57 -29.01 22.78
CA MET A 1 43.02 -27.79 22.14
C MET A 1 41.49 -27.82 22.00
N VAL A 2 40.87 -28.93 21.58
CA VAL A 2 39.40 -29.04 21.44
C VAL A 2 38.65 -28.87 22.78
N LEU A 3 39.16 -29.44 23.88
CA LEU A 3 38.55 -29.30 25.21
C LEU A 3 38.61 -27.87 25.77
N LEU A 4 39.65 -27.11 25.40
CA LEU A 4 39.82 -25.71 25.80
C LEU A 4 38.78 -24.81 25.11
N LEU A 5 38.44 -25.10 23.85
CA LEU A 5 37.40 -24.37 23.10
C LEU A 5 35.99 -24.68 23.62
N LEU A 6 35.72 -25.93 24.00
CA LEU A 6 34.41 -26.33 24.55
C LEU A 6 34.08 -25.69 25.90
N VAL A 7 35.09 -25.26 26.66
CA VAL A 7 34.91 -24.58 27.95
C VAL A 7 35.01 -23.05 27.81
N ALA A 8 35.88 -22.54 26.94
CA ALA A 8 36.06 -21.11 26.73
C ALA A 8 34.86 -20.44 26.05
N ILE A 9 34.22 -21.11 25.08
CA ILE A 9 33.10 -20.54 24.32
C ILE A 9 31.85 -20.32 25.21
N PRO A 10 31.40 -21.28 26.05
CA PRO A 10 30.28 -21.04 26.97
C PRO A 10 30.55 -19.97 28.03
N LEU A 11 31.81 -19.82 28.48
CA LEU A 11 32.23 -18.81 29.45
C LEU A 11 32.23 -17.40 28.85
N LEU A 12 32.69 -17.24 27.61
CA LEU A 12 32.61 -15.99 26.85
C LEU A 12 31.16 -15.57 26.58
N VAL A 13 30.28 -16.54 26.28
CA VAL A 13 28.84 -16.29 26.07
C VAL A 13 28.13 -15.89 27.37
N HIS A 14 28.51 -16.46 28.52
CA HIS A 14 27.95 -16.05 29.82
C HIS A 14 28.46 -14.69 30.32
N SER A 15 29.68 -14.29 29.95
CA SER A 15 30.25 -13.00 30.36
C SER A 15 29.69 -11.80 29.59
N SER A 16 28.97 -12.01 28.49
CA SER A 16 28.53 -10.95 27.57
C SER A 16 27.06 -10.54 27.71
N ARG A 17 26.37 -10.97 28.78
CA ARG A 17 25.02 -10.46 29.12
C ARG A 17 25.10 -9.06 29.74
N GLU A 18 25.49 -8.08 28.95
CA GLU A 18 25.10 -6.70 29.21
C GLU A 18 23.60 -6.56 28.89
N PRO A 19 22.76 -6.04 29.81
CA PRO A 19 21.39 -5.73 29.49
C PRO A 19 21.38 -4.58 28.48
N ALA A 20 20.94 -4.86 27.25
CA ALA A 20 20.69 -3.81 26.25
C ALA A 20 19.57 -2.90 26.77
N HIS A 21 19.95 -1.84 27.47
CA HIS A 21 19.07 -0.79 27.93
C HIS A 21 18.73 0.10 26.74
N TYR A 22 17.53 -0.07 26.19
CA TYR A 22 17.04 0.81 25.15
C TYR A 22 16.52 2.10 25.80
N GLU A 23 17.31 3.17 25.78
CA GLU A 23 16.79 4.51 26.06
C GLU A 23 16.02 5.01 24.82
N MET A 24 14.69 5.04 24.92
CA MET A 24 13.84 5.73 23.94
C MET A 24 13.96 7.24 24.15
N LEU A 25 15.08 7.82 23.73
CA LEU A 25 15.27 9.27 23.66
C LEU A 25 14.63 9.80 22.38
N GLY A 26 13.44 10.38 22.50
CA GLY A 26 12.92 11.33 21.51
C GLY A 26 11.42 11.31 21.32
N ARG A 27 10.72 12.31 21.88
CA ARG A 27 9.39 12.71 21.44
C ARG A 27 9.55 13.65 20.24
N CYS A 28 9.17 13.23 19.03
CA CYS A 28 9.01 14.15 17.92
C CYS A 28 7.72 14.98 18.12
N ARG A 29 7.87 16.28 18.34
CA ARG A 29 6.78 17.26 18.33
C ARG A 29 6.94 18.12 17.06
N MET A 30 5.92 18.16 16.23
CA MET A 30 5.83 19.14 15.15
C MET A 30 5.62 20.54 15.76
N VAL A 31 6.55 21.45 15.50
CA VAL A 31 6.41 22.89 15.75
C VAL A 31 6.26 23.56 14.39
N CYS A 32 5.06 24.06 14.10
CA CYS A 32 4.82 25.06 13.06
C CYS A 32 3.72 25.97 13.59
N ASP A 33 4.11 27.19 13.99
CA ASP A 33 3.22 28.30 14.34
C ASP A 33 3.19 29.33 13.17
N PRO A 34 2.29 30.33 13.18
CA PRO A 34 1.32 30.52 12.10
C PRO A 34 1.70 31.62 11.11
N HIS A 35 1.21 31.52 9.88
CA HIS A 35 1.11 32.65 8.96
C HIS A 35 -0.34 32.89 8.58
N GLY A 36 -0.95 33.91 9.20
CA GLY A 36 -2.25 34.44 8.81
C GLY A 36 -2.16 35.22 7.49
N PRO A 37 -3.24 35.27 6.69
CA PRO A 37 -3.24 36.04 5.46
C PRO A 37 -3.45 37.54 5.72
N ARG A 38 -2.66 38.33 4.99
CA ARG A 38 -2.69 39.79 4.90
C ARG A 38 -3.97 40.26 4.17
N GLY A 39 -4.61 41.31 4.69
CA GLY A 39 -5.65 42.06 3.98
C GLY A 39 -5.05 43.06 2.96
N PRO A 40 -5.81 43.52 1.95
CA PRO A 40 -5.38 44.59 1.06
C PRO A 40 -5.75 45.97 1.62
N GLY A 41 -4.82 46.92 1.52
CA GLY A 41 -5.02 48.34 1.85
C GLY A 41 -5.79 49.11 0.76
N PRO A 42 -6.23 50.35 1.06
CA PRO A 42 -7.00 51.17 0.14
C PRO A 42 -6.11 52.08 -0.72
N ASP A 43 -6.38 52.15 -2.02
CA ASP A 43 -5.76 53.10 -2.94
C ASP A 43 -6.35 54.51 -2.77
N GLY A 44 -5.44 55.48 -2.66
CA GLY A 44 -5.72 56.91 -2.55
C GLY A 44 -6.19 57.53 -3.87
N ALA A 45 -7.14 58.45 -3.75
CA ALA A 45 -7.69 59.26 -4.83
C ALA A 45 -6.69 60.32 -5.36
N PRO A 46 -6.77 60.72 -6.65
CA PRO A 46 -6.08 61.89 -7.14
C PRO A 46 -6.94 63.16 -7.04
N SER A 47 -6.25 64.24 -6.68
CA SER A 47 -6.70 65.64 -6.57
C SER A 47 -6.91 66.32 -7.92
N SER A 48 -7.93 67.20 -8.03
CA SER A 48 -7.95 68.26 -9.04
C SER A 48 -8.74 69.50 -8.58
N VAL A 49 -8.14 70.66 -8.86
CA VAL A 49 -8.48 72.05 -8.52
C VAL A 49 -9.59 72.60 -9.47
N PRO A 50 -10.41 73.60 -9.09
CA PRO A 50 -11.67 73.93 -9.81
C PRO A 50 -11.55 75.11 -10.80
N PRO A 51 -12.49 75.24 -11.75
CA PRO A 51 -12.90 76.55 -12.27
C PRO A 51 -14.42 76.83 -12.19
N PHE A 52 -14.74 78.12 -12.02
CA PHE A 52 -16.07 78.77 -11.95
C PHE A 52 -16.66 79.08 -13.36
N PRO A 53 -17.93 79.54 -13.50
CA PRO A 53 -18.96 78.86 -14.30
C PRO A 53 -19.31 79.52 -15.66
N PRO A 54 -19.94 78.75 -16.57
CA PRO A 54 -20.82 79.28 -17.62
C PRO A 54 -22.31 79.26 -17.22
N GLY A 55 -23.06 80.28 -17.65
CA GLY A 55 -24.43 80.61 -17.23
C GLY A 55 -25.55 79.65 -17.66
N ALA A 56 -26.72 79.87 -17.04
CA ALA A 56 -27.86 78.96 -17.04
C ALA A 56 -28.42 78.67 -18.44
N LYS A 57 -28.40 77.39 -18.83
CA LYS A 57 -29.20 76.84 -19.93
C LYS A 57 -30.52 76.31 -19.35
N GLY A 58 -31.64 76.69 -19.98
CA GLY A 58 -33.01 76.44 -19.49
C GLY A 58 -33.32 74.97 -19.15
N GLU A 59 -34.25 74.80 -18.21
CA GLU A 59 -34.61 73.49 -17.65
C GLU A 59 -35.08 72.52 -18.74
N VAL A 60 -34.39 71.38 -18.85
CA VAL A 60 -34.87 70.24 -19.63
C VAL A 60 -36.04 69.62 -18.88
N GLY A 61 -37.19 69.46 -19.54
CA GLY A 61 -38.41 68.90 -18.96
C GLY A 61 -38.17 67.59 -18.23
N ARG A 62 -38.83 67.42 -17.08
CA ARG A 62 -38.61 66.28 -16.15
C ARG A 62 -38.74 64.95 -16.90
N ARG A 63 -37.67 64.16 -16.91
CA ARG A 63 -37.68 62.77 -17.42
C ARG A 63 -38.68 61.96 -16.60
N GLY A 64 -39.57 61.22 -17.27
CA GLY A 64 -40.55 60.35 -16.61
C GLY A 64 -39.86 59.37 -15.66
N LYS A 65 -40.49 59.09 -14.50
CA LYS A 65 -39.92 58.21 -13.48
C LYS A 65 -39.65 56.82 -14.07
N ALA A 66 -38.45 56.28 -13.84
CA ALA A 66 -38.13 54.91 -14.23
C ALA A 66 -39.10 53.93 -13.54
N GLY A 67 -39.55 52.92 -14.28
CA GLY A 67 -40.39 51.86 -13.73
C GLY A 67 -39.69 51.13 -12.58
N LEU A 68 -40.45 50.67 -11.59
CA LEU A 68 -39.91 49.92 -10.46
C LEU A 68 -39.25 48.63 -10.97
N ARG A 69 -38.05 48.32 -10.46
CA ARG A 69 -37.37 47.05 -10.75
C ARG A 69 -38.24 45.90 -10.24
N GLY A 70 -38.44 44.88 -11.07
CA GLY A 70 -39.21 43.70 -10.69
C GLY A 70 -38.61 42.97 -9.48
N PRO A 71 -39.42 42.21 -8.73
CA PRO A 71 -38.94 41.47 -7.57
C PRO A 71 -37.89 40.42 -7.97
N PRO A 72 -36.95 40.06 -7.07
CA PRO A 72 -36.04 38.93 -7.29
C PRO A 72 -36.81 37.65 -7.59
N GLY A 73 -36.24 36.79 -8.45
CA GLY A 73 -36.81 35.48 -8.75
C GLY A 73 -36.80 34.55 -7.52
N PRO A 74 -37.65 33.51 -7.51
CA PRO A 74 -37.68 32.54 -6.43
C PRO A 74 -36.35 31.77 -6.32
N PRO A 75 -35.97 31.30 -5.12
CA PRO A 75 -34.82 30.41 -4.95
C PRO A 75 -34.93 29.15 -5.83
N GLY A 76 -33.78 28.66 -6.32
CA GLY A 76 -33.72 27.43 -7.10
C GLY A 76 -34.09 26.18 -6.29
N PRO A 77 -34.45 25.07 -6.97
CA PRO A 77 -34.76 23.82 -6.30
C PRO A 77 -33.54 23.27 -5.55
N ARG A 78 -33.80 22.54 -4.45
CA ARG A 78 -32.76 21.84 -3.70
C ARG A 78 -32.13 20.76 -4.60
N GLY A 79 -30.80 20.63 -4.53
CA GLY A 79 -30.08 19.56 -5.22
C GLY A 79 -30.48 18.15 -4.74
N PRO A 80 -30.16 17.11 -5.52
CA PRO A 80 -30.47 15.73 -5.15
C PRO A 80 -29.79 15.34 -3.83
N PRO A 81 -30.37 14.40 -3.06
CA PRO A 81 -29.70 13.81 -1.90
C PRO A 81 -28.33 13.24 -2.28
N GLY A 82 -27.35 13.36 -1.39
CA GLY A 82 -26.05 12.70 -1.55
C GLY A 82 -26.20 11.18 -1.53
N GLU A 83 -25.20 10.47 -2.07
CA GLU A 83 -25.20 9.01 -2.05
C GLU A 83 -25.25 8.47 -0.61
N PRO A 84 -26.00 7.37 -0.37
CA PRO A 84 -25.98 6.72 0.93
C PRO A 84 -24.56 6.35 1.36
N GLY A 85 -24.23 6.61 2.63
CA GLY A 85 -22.97 6.14 3.21
C GLY A 85 -22.86 4.62 3.13
N ARG A 86 -21.65 4.11 2.86
CA ARG A 86 -21.38 2.67 2.80
C ARG A 86 -21.72 2.03 4.15
N LEU A 87 -22.59 1.02 4.17
CA LEU A 87 -22.93 0.27 5.38
C LEU A 87 -21.65 -0.27 6.01
N ALA A 88 -21.37 0.13 7.25
CA ALA A 88 -20.31 -0.50 8.03
C ALA A 88 -20.64 -2.00 8.21
N PRO A 89 -19.64 -2.89 8.21
CA PRO A 89 -19.86 -4.29 8.56
C PRO A 89 -20.60 -4.38 9.92
N PRO A 90 -21.50 -5.35 10.10
CA PRO A 90 -22.18 -5.54 11.37
C PRO A 90 -21.16 -5.63 12.52
N ALA A 91 -21.46 -4.96 13.63
CA ALA A 91 -20.60 -4.93 14.80
C ALA A 91 -20.22 -6.37 15.21
N GLY A 92 -18.93 -6.70 15.11
CA GLY A 92 -18.40 -8.03 15.42
C GLY A 92 -17.97 -8.88 14.21
N TYR A 93 -18.09 -8.39 12.96
CA TYR A 93 -17.48 -9.08 11.81
C TYR A 93 -15.96 -8.96 11.86
N VAL A 94 -15.28 -10.05 12.23
CA VAL A 94 -13.82 -10.17 12.12
C VAL A 94 -13.51 -10.77 10.75
N PRO A 95 -12.91 -10.03 9.80
CA PRO A 95 -12.54 -10.58 8.51
C PRO A 95 -11.53 -11.70 8.70
N ARG A 96 -11.83 -12.86 8.12
CA ARG A 96 -10.94 -14.04 8.11
C ARG A 96 -10.53 -14.29 6.68
N ILE A 97 -9.27 -14.02 6.36
CA ILE A 97 -8.69 -14.25 5.05
C ILE A 97 -7.37 -14.98 5.28
N ALA A 98 -7.26 -16.19 4.73
CA ALA A 98 -6.05 -16.99 4.84
C ALA A 98 -6.00 -18.02 3.72
N PHE A 99 -4.82 -18.24 3.15
CA PHE A 99 -4.60 -19.29 2.18
C PHE A 99 -3.27 -20.00 2.39
N TYR A 100 -3.21 -21.25 1.94
CA TYR A 100 -2.01 -22.06 1.86
C TYR A 100 -2.15 -23.00 0.66
N ALA A 101 -1.18 -22.95 -0.24
CA ALA A 101 -1.13 -23.77 -1.44
C ALA A 101 0.26 -24.37 -1.63
N GLY A 102 0.28 -25.64 -2.01
CA GLY A 102 1.46 -26.35 -2.49
C GLY A 102 1.53 -26.36 -4.02
N LEU A 103 2.59 -26.95 -4.55
CA LEU A 103 2.82 -27.07 -5.98
C LEU A 103 2.71 -28.53 -6.42
N ARG A 104 1.82 -28.86 -7.35
CA ARG A 104 1.68 -30.21 -7.90
C ARG A 104 2.48 -30.39 -9.18
N ARG A 105 2.44 -29.41 -10.07
CA ARG A 105 3.11 -29.47 -11.37
C ARG A 105 4.41 -28.67 -11.32
N PRO A 106 5.54 -29.23 -11.80
CA PRO A 106 6.76 -28.45 -11.97
C PRO A 106 6.52 -27.26 -12.89
N HIS A 107 7.14 -26.13 -12.57
CA HIS A 107 7.14 -24.91 -13.37
C HIS A 107 8.58 -24.54 -13.76
N GLU A 108 8.74 -23.84 -14.88
CA GLU A 108 10.05 -23.40 -15.38
C GLU A 108 9.95 -22.07 -16.13
N GLY A 109 11.05 -21.32 -16.17
CA GLY A 109 11.16 -20.07 -16.92
C GLY A 109 10.87 -18.81 -16.10
N TYR A 110 10.22 -17.83 -16.74
CA TYR A 110 10.10 -16.44 -16.26
C TYR A 110 8.63 -16.03 -16.04
N GLU A 111 7.85 -16.91 -15.44
CA GLU A 111 6.40 -16.76 -15.31
C GLU A 111 5.92 -16.70 -13.86
N VAL A 112 4.63 -16.45 -13.70
CA VAL A 112 3.94 -16.56 -12.40
C VAL A 112 3.89 -18.02 -11.99
N LEU A 113 4.39 -18.32 -10.79
CA LEU A 113 4.34 -19.65 -10.22
C LEU A 113 2.95 -19.96 -9.68
N ARG A 114 2.29 -20.96 -10.27
CA ARG A 114 0.90 -21.33 -9.94
C ARG A 114 0.87 -22.51 -8.96
N PHE A 115 0.73 -22.19 -7.67
CA PHE A 115 0.56 -23.20 -6.62
C PHE A 115 -0.84 -23.82 -6.71
N ASP A 116 -0.94 -24.95 -7.40
CA ASP A 116 -2.20 -25.59 -7.81
C ASP A 116 -2.72 -26.65 -6.82
N ASP A 117 -2.02 -26.88 -5.71
CA ASP A 117 -2.43 -27.78 -4.63
C ASP A 117 -2.92 -27.01 -3.40
N VAL A 118 -4.12 -26.44 -3.51
CA VAL A 118 -4.72 -25.60 -2.46
C VAL A 118 -5.19 -26.44 -1.28
N VAL A 119 -4.68 -26.13 -0.09
CA VAL A 119 -5.05 -26.80 1.18
C VAL A 119 -5.99 -25.92 2.00
N THR A 120 -5.73 -24.61 2.06
CA THR A 120 -6.56 -23.63 2.77
C THR A 120 -6.84 -22.45 1.85
N ASN A 121 -8.08 -21.95 1.83
CA ASN A 121 -8.46 -20.75 1.08
C ASN A 121 -9.68 -20.04 1.72
N VAL A 122 -9.55 -19.67 2.99
CA VAL A 122 -10.59 -18.93 3.71
C VAL A 122 -10.72 -17.54 3.09
N GLY A 123 -11.94 -17.16 2.69
CA GLY A 123 -12.20 -15.91 1.98
C GLY A 123 -12.03 -16.01 0.47
N ASN A 124 -11.58 -17.15 -0.07
CA ASN A 124 -11.42 -17.42 -1.51
C ASN A 124 -10.65 -16.34 -2.27
N ALA A 125 -9.65 -15.73 -1.62
CA ALA A 125 -8.85 -14.65 -2.18
C ALA A 125 -7.65 -15.15 -3.02
N TYR A 126 -7.28 -16.42 -2.89
CA TYR A 126 -6.26 -17.06 -3.73
C TYR A 126 -6.89 -17.83 -4.89
N GLU A 127 -6.38 -17.62 -6.10
CA GLU A 127 -6.81 -18.33 -7.30
C GLU A 127 -5.67 -19.20 -7.87
N ALA A 128 -5.82 -20.52 -7.77
CA ALA A 128 -4.84 -21.50 -8.26
C ALA A 128 -4.59 -21.41 -9.78
N ALA A 129 -5.62 -21.02 -10.55
CA ALA A 129 -5.52 -20.92 -12.00
C ALA A 129 -4.57 -19.80 -12.45
N SER A 130 -4.52 -18.69 -11.71
CA SER A 130 -3.63 -17.55 -11.98
C SER A 130 -2.37 -17.54 -11.13
N GLY A 131 -2.38 -18.25 -9.98
CA GLY A 131 -1.29 -18.26 -9.01
C GLY A 131 -1.29 -17.04 -8.07
N LYS A 132 -2.36 -16.25 -8.09
CA LYS A 132 -2.42 -14.93 -7.44
C LYS A 132 -3.35 -14.92 -6.25
N PHE A 133 -2.97 -14.14 -5.25
CA PHE A 133 -3.86 -13.62 -4.23
C PHE A 133 -4.37 -12.24 -4.65
N THR A 134 -5.68 -12.04 -4.67
CA THR A 134 -6.30 -10.73 -4.94
C THR A 134 -6.93 -10.20 -3.67
N CYS A 135 -6.47 -9.04 -3.21
CA CYS A 135 -6.91 -8.43 -1.97
C CYS A 135 -8.41 -8.11 -2.00
N PRO A 136 -9.25 -8.73 -1.14
CA PRO A 136 -10.68 -8.48 -1.12
C PRO A 136 -11.08 -7.31 -0.19
N MET A 137 -10.16 -6.87 0.67
CA MET A 137 -10.41 -5.87 1.71
C MET A 137 -9.12 -5.17 2.11
N PRO A 138 -9.11 -3.83 2.31
CA PRO A 138 -7.90 -3.13 2.68
C PRO A 138 -7.43 -3.55 4.08
N GLY A 139 -6.12 -3.63 4.26
CA GLY A 139 -5.54 -4.06 5.53
C GLY A 139 -4.08 -4.47 5.42
N VAL A 140 -3.55 -4.97 6.53
CA VAL A 140 -2.17 -5.47 6.62
C VAL A 140 -2.17 -6.99 6.58
N TYR A 141 -1.37 -7.54 5.67
CA TYR A 141 -1.29 -8.95 5.35
C TYR A 141 0.12 -9.49 5.54
N PHE A 142 0.22 -10.74 5.98
CA PHE A 142 1.46 -11.52 5.98
C PHE A 142 1.47 -12.45 4.78
N PHE A 143 2.64 -12.60 4.16
CA PHE A 143 2.90 -13.60 3.14
C PHE A 143 4.23 -14.31 3.40
N ALA A 144 4.28 -15.60 3.13
CA ALA A 144 5.50 -16.39 3.12
C ALA A 144 5.49 -17.39 1.98
N TYR A 145 6.65 -17.56 1.35
CA TYR A 145 6.86 -18.54 0.30
C TYR A 145 8.16 -19.31 0.55
N HIS A 146 8.12 -20.57 0.14
CA HIS A 146 9.28 -21.46 0.13
C HIS A 146 9.26 -22.19 -1.20
N VAL A 147 10.27 -21.98 -2.03
CA VAL A 147 10.31 -22.52 -3.39
C VAL A 147 11.53 -23.42 -3.52
N LEU A 148 11.29 -24.71 -3.72
CA LEU A 148 12.34 -25.69 -4.01
C LEU A 148 12.71 -25.57 -5.49
N MET A 149 13.90 -25.05 -5.74
CA MET A 149 14.40 -24.76 -7.09
C MET A 149 15.52 -25.72 -7.46
N ARG A 150 15.66 -25.96 -8.76
CA ARG A 150 16.78 -26.66 -9.37
C ARG A 150 17.30 -25.82 -10.52
N GLY A 151 18.57 -25.41 -10.41
CA GLY A 151 19.23 -24.52 -11.36
C GLY A 151 20.03 -25.26 -12.41
N GLY A 152 20.39 -24.52 -13.47
CA GLY A 152 21.47 -24.89 -14.37
C GLY A 152 22.85 -24.65 -13.71
N ASP A 153 23.92 -25.27 -14.21
CA ASP A 153 25.27 -25.17 -13.63
C ASP A 153 25.69 -23.71 -13.52
N GLY A 154 25.94 -23.23 -12.30
CA GLY A 154 26.39 -21.87 -12.02
C GLY A 154 25.36 -20.76 -12.31
N THR A 155 24.10 -21.10 -12.59
CA THR A 155 23.04 -20.11 -12.83
C THR A 155 22.28 -19.78 -11.55
N SER A 156 22.24 -18.50 -11.21
CA SER A 156 21.37 -18.00 -10.15
C SER A 156 19.90 -18.09 -10.57
N MET A 157 19.04 -18.36 -9.61
CA MET A 157 17.58 -18.38 -9.78
C MET A 157 16.95 -17.52 -8.70
N TRP A 158 15.85 -16.85 -9.04
CA TRP A 158 15.11 -16.04 -8.07
C TRP A 158 13.64 -16.45 -7.99
N ALA A 159 13.10 -16.35 -6.79
CA ALA A 159 11.68 -16.32 -6.53
C ALA A 159 11.35 -14.95 -5.94
N ASP A 160 10.55 -14.18 -6.66
CA ASP A 160 10.16 -12.83 -6.28
C ASP A 160 8.69 -12.79 -5.87
N LEU A 161 8.41 -12.24 -4.70
CA LEU A 161 7.06 -11.87 -4.32
C LEU A 161 6.73 -10.50 -4.91
N MET A 162 5.73 -10.50 -5.77
CA MET A 162 5.26 -9.36 -6.53
C MET A 162 4.01 -8.77 -5.88
N LYS A 163 3.91 -7.44 -5.84
CA LYS A 163 2.66 -6.68 -5.62
C LYS A 163 2.41 -5.82 -6.86
N ASN A 164 1.33 -6.07 -7.61
CA ASN A 164 0.97 -5.32 -8.83
C ASN A 164 2.13 -5.12 -9.83
N GLY A 165 2.99 -6.13 -9.98
CA GLY A 165 4.16 -6.06 -10.87
C GLY A 165 5.43 -5.45 -10.27
N GLN A 166 5.42 -5.02 -9.01
CA GLN A 166 6.62 -4.59 -8.28
C GLN A 166 7.14 -5.68 -7.34
N VAL A 167 8.44 -5.94 -7.34
CA VAL A 167 9.08 -6.84 -6.38
C VAL A 167 9.02 -6.22 -4.98
N ARG A 168 8.49 -6.96 -4.00
CA ARG A 168 8.40 -6.53 -2.59
C ARG A 168 9.31 -7.34 -1.67
N ALA A 169 9.60 -8.58 -2.04
CA ALA A 169 10.61 -9.43 -1.41
C ALA A 169 11.17 -10.38 -2.46
N SER A 170 12.47 -10.66 -2.39
CA SER A 170 13.17 -11.54 -3.32
C SER A 170 14.00 -12.56 -2.53
N ALA A 171 14.16 -13.75 -3.08
CA ALA A 171 15.09 -14.74 -2.58
C ALA A 171 15.88 -15.31 -3.77
N ILE A 172 17.20 -15.40 -3.60
CA ILE A 172 18.11 -15.99 -4.58
C ILE A 172 18.51 -17.38 -4.11
N ALA A 173 18.56 -18.32 -5.04
CA ALA A 173 19.17 -19.62 -4.87
C ALA A 173 20.24 -19.79 -5.97
N GLN A 174 21.44 -20.23 -5.60
CA GLN A 174 22.52 -20.49 -6.54
C GLN A 174 23.34 -21.66 -6.02
N ASP A 175 23.49 -22.68 -6.86
CA ASP A 175 24.39 -23.79 -6.60
C ASP A 175 25.35 -23.94 -7.79
N ALA A 176 26.56 -24.42 -7.51
CA ALA A 176 27.60 -24.62 -8.51
C ALA A 176 27.30 -25.84 -9.39
N ASP A 177 26.64 -26.84 -8.83
CA ASP A 177 26.22 -28.08 -9.49
C ASP A 177 24.69 -28.10 -9.62
N GLN A 178 24.10 -28.96 -10.48
CA GLN A 178 22.64 -29.15 -10.72
C GLN A 178 21.78 -29.55 -9.50
N ASN A 179 22.09 -29.05 -8.31
CA ASN A 179 21.49 -29.39 -7.04
C ASN A 179 20.20 -28.60 -6.77
N TYR A 180 19.52 -29.03 -5.71
CA TYR A 180 18.32 -28.40 -5.23
C TYR A 180 18.63 -27.43 -4.09
N ASP A 181 18.05 -26.23 -4.16
CA ASP A 181 18.15 -25.22 -3.11
C ASP A 181 16.82 -24.47 -2.95
N TYR A 182 16.65 -23.77 -1.85
CA TYR A 182 15.43 -23.04 -1.52
C TYR A 182 15.57 -21.53 -1.71
N ALA A 183 14.70 -20.95 -2.52
CA ALA A 183 14.41 -19.53 -2.51
C ALA A 183 13.20 -19.27 -1.60
N SER A 184 13.44 -18.75 -0.40
CA SER A 184 12.41 -18.49 0.61
C SER A 184 12.48 -17.08 1.15
N ASN A 185 11.33 -16.43 1.29
CA ASN A 185 11.23 -15.15 1.99
C ASN A 185 9.82 -14.94 2.57
N SER A 186 9.65 -13.90 3.37
CA SER A 186 8.36 -13.47 3.90
C SER A 186 8.26 -11.95 3.93
N VAL A 187 7.04 -11.42 3.94
CA VAL A 187 6.79 -9.98 3.94
C VAL A 187 5.48 -9.64 4.63
N ILE A 188 5.43 -8.46 5.25
CA ILE A 188 4.20 -7.83 5.72
C ILE A 188 3.91 -6.65 4.80
N LEU A 189 2.72 -6.62 4.21
CA LEU A 189 2.30 -5.59 3.25
C LEU A 189 0.95 -5.02 3.64
N HIS A 190 0.81 -3.70 3.51
CA HIS A 190 -0.49 -3.08 3.36
C HIS A 190 -0.97 -3.26 1.92
N LEU A 191 -2.23 -3.67 1.77
CA LEU A 191 -2.88 -3.91 0.48
C LEU A 191 -4.20 -3.16 0.42
N ASP A 192 -4.52 -2.64 -0.76
CA ASP A 192 -5.83 -2.09 -1.13
C ASP A 192 -6.66 -3.13 -1.89
N VAL A 193 -7.97 -2.93 -1.97
CA VAL A 193 -8.86 -3.85 -2.71
C VAL A 193 -8.42 -3.95 -4.17
N GLY A 194 -8.26 -5.17 -4.65
CA GLY A 194 -7.82 -5.46 -6.02
C GLY A 194 -6.31 -5.59 -6.19
N ASP A 195 -5.50 -5.26 -5.17
CA ASP A 195 -4.07 -5.53 -5.22
C ASP A 195 -3.79 -7.02 -5.41
N GLU A 196 -2.93 -7.35 -6.36
CA GLU A 196 -2.51 -8.71 -6.66
C GLU A 196 -1.15 -9.01 -6.04
N VAL A 197 -1.06 -10.10 -5.27
CA VAL A 197 0.18 -10.64 -4.71
C VAL A 197 0.44 -12.03 -5.27
N PHE A 198 1.64 -12.27 -5.82
CA PHE A 198 1.99 -13.55 -6.43
C PHE A 198 3.50 -13.77 -6.44
N ILE A 199 3.92 -15.02 -6.68
CA ILE A 199 5.33 -15.37 -6.85
C ILE A 199 5.65 -15.40 -8.34
N LYS A 200 6.73 -14.71 -8.74
CA LYS A 200 7.29 -14.76 -10.08
C LYS A 200 8.66 -15.43 -10.01
N LEU A 201 8.91 -16.33 -10.95
CA LEU A 201 10.24 -16.92 -11.13
C LEU A 201 11.08 -16.07 -12.06
N ASP A 202 12.37 -16.00 -11.74
CA ASP A 202 13.40 -15.48 -12.62
C ASP A 202 14.41 -16.61 -12.88
N GLY A 203 14.04 -17.50 -13.80
CA GLY A 203 14.84 -18.67 -14.15
C GLY A 203 14.68 -19.86 -13.20
N GLY A 204 15.36 -20.96 -13.57
CA GLY A 204 15.31 -22.21 -12.83
C GLY A 204 14.06 -23.06 -13.09
N LYS A 205 14.09 -24.26 -12.52
CA LYS A 205 12.94 -25.19 -12.47
C LYS A 205 12.48 -25.36 -11.04
N VAL A 206 11.18 -25.34 -10.82
CA VAL A 206 10.58 -25.45 -9.48
C VAL A 206 9.89 -26.79 -9.30
N HIS A 207 10.03 -27.35 -8.10
CA HIS A 207 9.55 -28.69 -7.77
C HIS A 207 8.59 -28.70 -6.57
N GLY A 208 7.48 -29.42 -6.74
CA GLY A 208 6.52 -29.72 -5.67
C GLY A 208 6.91 -30.89 -4.77
N GLY A 209 7.82 -31.75 -5.25
CA GLY A 209 8.11 -33.05 -4.66
C GLY A 209 6.95 -34.04 -4.79
N ASN A 210 7.08 -35.20 -4.16
CA ASN A 210 6.09 -36.30 -4.24
C ASN A 210 4.77 -36.02 -3.49
N THR A 211 4.79 -35.13 -2.49
CA THR A 211 3.61 -34.75 -1.69
C THR A 211 3.04 -33.39 -2.06
N ASN A 212 3.62 -32.72 -3.06
CA ASN A 212 3.30 -31.34 -3.48
C ASN A 212 3.61 -30.26 -2.42
N LYS A 213 4.33 -30.59 -1.33
CA LYS A 213 4.54 -29.68 -0.17
C LYS A 213 5.93 -29.08 -0.06
N TYR A 214 6.83 -29.36 -1.02
CA TYR A 214 8.17 -28.77 -0.99
C TYR A 214 8.13 -27.30 -1.42
N SER A 215 7.38 -26.97 -2.47
CA SER A 215 7.15 -25.58 -2.87
C SER A 215 5.79 -25.12 -2.37
N THR A 216 5.76 -24.03 -1.61
CA THR A 216 4.55 -23.53 -0.95
C THR A 216 4.45 -22.00 -0.98
N PHE A 217 3.20 -21.53 -0.98
CA PHE A 217 2.87 -20.13 -0.81
C PHE A 217 1.69 -19.99 0.15
N SER A 218 1.81 -19.04 1.07
CA SER A 218 0.83 -18.81 2.12
C SER A 218 0.68 -17.33 2.43
N GLY A 219 -0.46 -16.97 2.97
CA GLY A 219 -0.69 -15.64 3.51
C GLY A 219 -2.01 -15.50 4.22
N PHE A 220 -2.13 -14.47 5.04
CA PHE A 220 -3.33 -14.19 5.81
C PHE A 220 -3.40 -12.71 6.19
N ILE A 221 -4.62 -12.22 6.44
CA ILE A 221 -4.83 -10.89 7.01
C ILE A 221 -4.42 -10.86 8.48
N ILE A 222 -3.61 -9.87 8.86
CA ILE A 222 -3.25 -9.61 10.25
C ILE A 222 -4.34 -8.75 10.89
N TYR A 223 -4.66 -7.62 10.27
CA TYR A 223 -5.78 -6.76 10.65
C TYR A 223 -6.31 -5.97 9.44
N PRO A 224 -7.64 -5.77 9.36
CA PRO A 224 -8.24 -4.85 8.40
C PRO A 224 -7.98 -3.39 8.81
N ASP A 225 -8.11 -2.48 7.85
CA ASP A 225 -8.16 -1.03 8.09
C ASP A 225 -9.45 -0.59 8.80
#